data_AF-A0A7D9D6V4-F1
#
_entry.id   AF-A0A7D9D6V4-F1
#
_cell.length_a   1.000
_cell.length_b   1.000
_cell.length_c   1.000
_cell.angle_alpha   90.00
_cell.angle_beta   90.00
_cell.angle_gamma   90.00
#
_symmetry.space_group_name_H-M   'P 1'
#
loop_
_entity.id
_entity.type
_entity.pdbx_description
1 polymer ?
#
loop_
_entity_poly.entity_id
_entity_poly.type
_entity_poly.pdbx_seq_one_letter_code
_entity_poly.pdbx_strand_id
1 'polypeptide(L)'
;MVSTCSQTDPVNMVMDKDENTNSDESGKASEGVSITQATLEVSRSTKNSDLEQSENESDGEESFDEESCTEDYSMTSGEESEMEGCPEKDKEQDEPIILTSEKSVKDQLKFIVCEESIATTFSVCLKCGSRCSVLVTSIIGSYCKILISCSSSVQHNISWSTGPLMNRLPAFNILMAASILSTGKSIEIASDMRVDSPGHCGLLGAGSTLDVNRNVILDTQIIKSTEVKNSNGMEMESLKRQLAHLEESNVEVKTLVTDRHTQVSAYMAQERPNIKHTYDVWHLAKGKKKRLLKIAKTKKFQAIKPWIGSIINHIYWVASSSKHEDEKEEKWLSLLNHIVNVHIHKDFELFRVCTHEVLDREWLKPGSAAYKKLEENLTRPRLITAIRKLSDYHQTSSLEAKHALDNQFATKKIYYPYHSLMARLFCSNMHFNENSQRKQAKTKEGEDRWVVIYPKAHKGEKSIARKIKEEATYRHGSTVLTVDIGCWR
;
A
#
# COMPACT_ATOMS: atom_id res chain seq x y z
N MET A 1 43.31 34.26 -32.60
CA MET A 1 43.60 35.72 -32.52
C MET A 1 42.67 36.34 -31.48
N VAL A 2 43.12 37.41 -30.83
CA VAL A 2 42.46 38.17 -29.73
C VAL A 2 41.27 38.98 -30.33
N SER A 3 40.10 39.19 -29.71
CA SER A 3 39.73 40.23 -28.70
C SER A 3 38.18 40.27 -28.54
N THR A 4 37.46 40.90 -27.57
CA THR A 4 37.60 41.22 -26.12
C THR A 4 36.28 41.84 -25.59
N CYS A 5 35.83 41.47 -24.38
CA CYS A 5 34.92 42.24 -23.49
C CYS A 5 33.44 42.47 -23.91
N SER A 6 32.49 42.77 -23.01
CA SER A 6 32.54 43.14 -21.56
C SER A 6 31.37 42.60 -20.71
N GLN A 7 31.58 42.50 -19.38
CA GLN A 7 30.57 42.21 -18.34
C GLN A 7 30.08 43.50 -17.64
N THR A 8 28.94 43.45 -16.91
CA THR A 8 28.75 43.98 -15.53
C THR A 8 27.34 43.71 -14.97
N ASP A 9 27.26 43.06 -13.80
CA ASP A 9 26.17 43.17 -12.78
C ASP A 9 26.52 44.32 -11.78
N PRO A 10 25.84 44.54 -10.62
CA PRO A 10 24.50 44.14 -10.14
C PRO A 10 23.64 45.34 -9.64
N VAL A 11 22.44 45.08 -9.10
CA VAL A 11 21.64 46.05 -8.31
C VAL A 11 21.31 45.48 -6.94
N ASN A 12 21.49 46.28 -5.88
CA ASN A 12 20.91 45.99 -4.56
C ASN A 12 20.73 47.27 -3.71
N MET A 13 19.75 47.20 -2.79
CA MET A 13 19.62 47.93 -1.52
C MET A 13 19.06 49.37 -1.39
N VAL A 14 18.10 49.45 -0.44
CA VAL A 14 17.82 50.50 0.59
C VAL A 14 16.55 51.38 0.46
N MET A 15 15.96 51.62 1.64
CA MET A 15 14.71 52.31 1.97
C MET A 15 14.98 53.75 2.44
N ASP A 16 14.01 54.65 2.25
CA ASP A 16 13.30 55.48 3.26
C ASP A 16 12.54 56.62 2.52
N LYS A 17 11.23 56.77 2.77
CA LYS A 17 10.58 57.84 3.57
C LYS A 17 10.92 59.28 3.18
N ASP A 18 9.87 60.06 2.89
CA ASP A 18 9.66 61.36 3.56
C ASP A 18 8.19 61.83 3.45
N GLU A 19 7.81 62.73 4.35
CA GLU A 19 6.45 63.25 4.59
C GLU A 19 6.21 64.63 3.96
N ASN A 20 4.94 64.98 3.67
CA ASN A 20 4.26 66.30 3.88
C ASN A 20 3.10 66.48 2.88
N THR A 21 1.82 66.47 3.26
CA THR A 21 0.99 67.38 4.10
C THR A 21 0.25 68.47 3.31
N ASN A 22 -0.97 68.77 3.79
CA ASN A 22 -1.84 69.90 3.47
C ASN A 22 -2.61 69.78 2.14
N SER A 23 -3.90 70.17 2.07
CA SER A 23 -4.72 70.89 3.07
C SER A 23 -6.22 70.73 2.80
N ASP A 24 -6.99 70.70 3.91
CA ASP A 24 -8.30 71.36 4.12
C ASP A 24 -9.54 70.91 3.26
N GLU A 25 -10.78 70.93 3.75
CA GLU A 25 -11.30 71.41 5.05
C GLU A 25 -12.61 70.68 5.47
N SER A 26 -12.95 70.81 6.76
CA SER A 26 -14.20 70.56 7.50
C SER A 26 -15.53 70.17 6.78
N GLY A 27 -16.45 69.41 7.40
CA GLY A 27 -16.42 68.78 8.73
C GLY A 27 -17.81 68.42 9.32
N LYS A 28 -17.82 67.93 10.57
CA LYS A 28 -18.96 67.72 11.51
C LYS A 28 -20.13 66.84 11.02
N ALA A 29 -20.25 65.63 11.60
CA ALA A 29 -21.21 65.30 12.68
C ALA A 29 -22.56 64.78 12.11
N SER A 30 -23.36 63.92 12.76
CA SER A 30 -23.19 63.05 13.93
C SER A 30 -24.35 62.04 13.93
N GLU A 31 -24.28 61.02 14.79
CA GLU A 31 -25.37 60.06 15.07
C GLU A 31 -25.71 59.09 13.91
N GLY A 32 -26.15 57.89 14.29
CA GLY A 32 -26.53 56.84 13.33
C GLY A 32 -28.00 56.48 13.49
N VAL A 33 -28.48 55.55 12.67
CA VAL A 33 -29.58 54.62 12.98
C VAL A 33 -29.54 53.49 11.94
N SER A 34 -29.75 52.26 12.40
CA SER A 34 -29.93 51.06 11.54
C SER A 34 -31.35 51.05 10.98
N ILE A 35 -31.60 50.50 9.78
CA ILE A 35 -32.82 49.71 9.46
C ILE A 35 -32.79 48.99 8.08
N THR A 36 -33.01 47.67 8.14
CA THR A 36 -33.61 46.70 7.20
C THR A 36 -33.33 46.64 5.69
N GLN A 37 -32.95 45.42 5.27
CA GLN A 37 -33.49 44.59 4.17
C GLN A 37 -34.47 45.19 3.13
N ALA A 38 -34.22 44.85 1.86
CA ALA A 38 -35.23 44.80 0.80
C ALA A 38 -35.12 43.47 0.02
N THR A 39 -36.24 42.73 -0.06
CA THR A 39 -36.46 41.58 -0.95
C THR A 39 -36.85 42.03 -2.36
N LEU A 40 -36.66 41.16 -3.37
CA LEU A 40 -37.47 41.15 -4.59
C LEU A 40 -37.38 39.78 -5.31
N GLU A 41 -38.54 39.17 -5.57
CA GLU A 41 -38.72 37.93 -6.36
C GLU A 41 -39.20 38.26 -7.80
N VAL A 42 -39.71 37.24 -8.53
CA VAL A 42 -40.61 37.30 -9.72
C VAL A 42 -39.88 37.43 -11.08
N SER A 43 -40.13 36.62 -12.13
CA SER A 43 -40.89 35.34 -12.28
C SER A 43 -40.62 34.64 -13.64
N ARG A 44 -41.17 33.41 -13.80
CA ARG A 44 -41.20 32.54 -15.00
C ARG A 44 -41.73 33.17 -16.30
N SER A 45 -41.31 32.57 -17.42
CA SER A 45 -42.15 32.33 -18.62
C SER A 45 -41.75 31.02 -19.32
N THR A 46 -42.70 30.34 -19.98
CA THR A 46 -42.55 29.01 -20.60
C THR A 46 -43.10 29.00 -22.03
N LYS A 47 -42.48 28.25 -22.95
CA LYS A 47 -43.13 27.71 -24.17
C LYS A 47 -42.61 26.32 -24.50
N ASN A 48 -43.54 25.44 -24.90
CA ASN A 48 -43.27 24.10 -25.43
C ASN A 48 -42.94 24.14 -26.93
N SER A 49 -42.27 23.09 -27.40
CA SER A 49 -42.53 22.49 -28.72
C SER A 49 -42.23 20.99 -28.64
N ASP A 50 -43.23 20.17 -28.90
CA ASP A 50 -43.12 18.71 -28.90
C ASP A 50 -42.41 18.18 -30.16
N LEU A 51 -41.68 17.07 -30.01
CA LEU A 51 -41.39 16.12 -31.10
C LEU A 51 -40.98 14.78 -30.49
N GLU A 52 -41.77 13.74 -30.75
CA GLU A 52 -41.51 12.37 -30.33
C GLU A 52 -40.40 11.74 -31.20
N GLN A 53 -39.51 10.90 -30.62
CA GLN A 53 -39.48 9.46 -30.90
C GLN A 53 -38.31 8.70 -30.25
N SER A 54 -38.58 7.40 -30.06
CA SER A 54 -37.69 6.25 -29.85
C SER A 54 -36.84 6.15 -28.57
N GLU A 55 -37.20 5.14 -27.78
CA GLU A 55 -36.44 4.59 -26.66
C GLU A 55 -35.19 3.84 -27.16
N ASN A 56 -34.07 4.00 -26.45
CA ASN A 56 -32.94 3.07 -26.49
C ASN A 56 -32.22 3.14 -25.13
N GLU A 57 -32.66 2.33 -24.16
CA GLU A 57 -31.97 2.19 -22.87
C GLU A 57 -30.66 1.41 -23.05
N SER A 58 -29.56 2.11 -23.35
CA SER A 58 -28.21 1.58 -23.18
C SER A 58 -27.75 1.79 -21.74
N ASP A 59 -27.82 0.73 -20.94
CA ASP A 59 -27.48 0.70 -19.51
C ASP A 59 -25.96 0.89 -19.31
N GLY A 60 -25.50 2.15 -19.39
CA GLY A 60 -24.12 2.54 -19.12
C GLY A 60 -23.81 2.50 -17.61
N GLU A 61 -22.90 1.62 -17.19
CA GLU A 61 -22.46 1.56 -15.79
C GLU A 61 -21.57 2.78 -15.46
N GLU A 62 -22.18 3.89 -15.02
CA GLU A 62 -21.45 5.03 -14.44
C GLU A 62 -20.71 4.62 -13.15
N SER A 63 -19.40 4.84 -13.15
CA SER A 63 -18.52 4.69 -11.99
C SER A 63 -18.77 5.82 -11.00
N PHE A 64 -19.59 5.57 -9.98
CA PHE A 64 -19.86 6.53 -8.90
C PHE A 64 -19.00 6.23 -7.65
N ASP A 65 -17.79 6.80 -7.65
CA ASP A 65 -16.92 6.94 -6.49
C ASP A 65 -17.03 8.35 -5.90
N GLU A 66 -17.42 8.43 -4.63
CA GLU A 66 -16.77 9.26 -3.61
C GLU A 66 -17.44 9.00 -2.25
N GLU A 67 -16.71 8.34 -1.35
CA GLU A 67 -16.85 8.56 0.11
C GLU A 67 -15.63 7.96 0.81
N SER A 68 -14.81 8.82 1.42
CA SER A 68 -13.64 8.40 2.20
C SER A 68 -14.08 7.90 3.58
N CYS A 69 -13.54 6.77 4.04
CA CYS A 69 -13.47 6.45 5.48
C CYS A 69 -12.38 5.44 5.80
N THR A 70 -11.51 5.79 6.74
CA THR A 70 -10.59 4.91 7.45
C THR A 70 -11.31 4.03 8.47
N GLU A 71 -11.28 2.70 8.33
CA GLU A 71 -11.71 1.79 9.40
C GLU A 71 -10.71 0.61 9.58
N ASP A 72 -10.02 0.57 10.73
CA ASP A 72 -9.05 -0.49 11.06
C ASP A 72 -9.71 -1.87 11.22
N TYR A 73 -9.08 -2.92 10.69
CA TYR A 73 -9.41 -4.33 10.94
C TYR A 73 -8.34 -5.01 11.83
N SER A 74 -8.76 -6.00 12.64
CA SER A 74 -7.90 -6.69 13.61
C SER A 74 -7.71 -8.15 13.21
N MET A 75 -6.47 -8.55 12.95
CA MET A 75 -6.11 -9.95 12.67
C MET A 75 -6.06 -10.83 13.93
N THR A 76 -6.36 -12.12 13.71
CA THR A 76 -6.10 -13.25 14.61
C THR A 76 -4.98 -14.11 14.04
N SER A 77 -4.07 -14.59 14.88
CA SER A 77 -2.87 -15.36 14.52
C SER A 77 -3.17 -16.84 14.24
N GLY A 78 -2.42 -17.43 13.31
CA GLY A 78 -2.35 -18.87 13.02
C GLY A 78 -0.91 -19.26 12.65
N GLU A 79 -0.54 -20.50 12.92
CA GLU A 79 0.86 -20.92 13.16
C GLU A 79 1.64 -21.34 11.90
N GLU A 80 2.95 -21.49 12.08
CA GLU A 80 3.95 -21.80 11.04
C GLU A 80 3.93 -23.28 10.63
N SER A 81 4.32 -23.59 9.39
CA SER A 81 4.58 -24.96 8.93
C SER A 81 5.77 -25.03 7.97
N GLU A 82 6.35 -26.22 7.88
CA GLU A 82 7.77 -26.45 7.56
C GLU A 82 8.08 -26.51 6.04
N MET A 83 9.36 -26.36 5.70
CA MET A 83 9.86 -26.17 4.34
C MET A 83 10.62 -27.40 3.84
N GLU A 84 10.19 -28.00 2.73
CA GLU A 84 10.97 -29.01 2.00
C GLU A 84 11.80 -28.39 0.85
N GLY A 85 12.89 -29.08 0.50
CA GLY A 85 14.06 -28.51 -0.19
C GLY A 85 13.95 -28.27 -1.70
N CYS A 86 14.86 -27.43 -2.19
CA CYS A 86 15.01 -27.07 -3.60
C CYS A 86 16.22 -27.81 -4.24
N PRO A 87 16.13 -28.32 -5.48
CA PRO A 87 17.24 -29.06 -6.11
C PRO A 87 18.36 -28.15 -6.62
N GLU A 88 19.56 -28.73 -6.73
CA GLU A 88 20.80 -28.07 -7.16
C GLU A 88 20.72 -27.52 -8.60
N LYS A 89 21.45 -26.42 -8.86
CA LYS A 89 21.68 -25.87 -10.22
C LYS A 89 23.17 -25.86 -10.57
N ASP A 90 23.42 -25.90 -11.87
CA ASP A 90 24.70 -26.22 -12.49
C ASP A 90 25.85 -25.23 -12.21
N LYS A 91 27.07 -25.74 -12.43
CA LYS A 91 28.34 -25.04 -12.17
C LYS A 91 28.76 -24.17 -13.35
N GLU A 92 28.61 -22.85 -13.22
CA GLU A 92 29.38 -21.90 -14.03
C GLU A 92 30.86 -21.93 -13.63
N GLN A 93 31.76 -21.59 -14.56
CA GLN A 93 33.20 -21.54 -14.33
C GLN A 93 33.63 -20.09 -14.05
N ASP A 94 34.08 -19.81 -12.83
CA ASP A 94 34.49 -18.47 -12.40
C ASP A 94 35.77 -17.99 -13.09
N GLU A 95 35.71 -16.82 -13.74
CA GLU A 95 36.90 -16.08 -14.18
C GLU A 95 37.61 -15.38 -12.99
N PRO A 96 38.94 -15.20 -13.03
CA PRO A 96 39.69 -14.61 -11.92
C PRO A 96 39.41 -13.10 -11.74
N ILE A 97 38.89 -12.71 -10.57
CA ILE A 97 38.49 -11.32 -10.27
C ILE A 97 39.60 -10.56 -9.52
N ILE A 98 39.91 -9.34 -9.98
CA ILE A 98 40.80 -8.40 -9.28
C ILE A 98 40.00 -7.58 -8.25
N LEU A 99 40.51 -7.51 -7.01
CA LEU A 99 39.92 -6.69 -5.95
C LEU A 99 40.33 -5.22 -6.07
N THR A 100 39.37 -4.29 -5.99
CA THR A 100 39.60 -2.83 -6.08
C THR A 100 38.89 -2.08 -4.96
N SER A 101 39.43 -0.90 -4.57
CA SER A 101 38.88 -0.05 -3.51
C SER A 101 37.81 0.95 -3.99
N GLU A 102 37.55 1.01 -5.30
CA GLU A 102 36.68 2.02 -5.92
C GLU A 102 35.19 1.64 -5.88
N LYS A 103 34.87 0.36 -5.70
CA LYS A 103 33.48 -0.12 -5.63
C LYS A 103 32.81 0.36 -4.34
N SER A 104 31.55 0.79 -4.45
CA SER A 104 30.75 1.12 -3.26
C SER A 104 30.47 -0.15 -2.42
N VAL A 105 30.18 0.01 -1.13
CA VAL A 105 30.04 -1.13 -0.19
C VAL A 105 28.96 -2.13 -0.65
N LYS A 106 27.89 -1.68 -1.30
CA LYS A 106 26.85 -2.55 -1.88
C LYS A 106 27.36 -3.37 -3.08
N ASP A 107 28.33 -2.87 -3.85
CA ASP A 107 28.82 -3.47 -5.11
C ASP A 107 30.16 -4.23 -4.94
N GLN A 108 30.81 -4.13 -3.78
CA GLN A 108 32.00 -4.93 -3.42
C GLN A 108 31.67 -6.43 -3.34
N LEU A 109 32.64 -7.31 -3.59
CA LEU A 109 32.53 -8.73 -3.20
C LEU A 109 32.61 -8.84 -1.67
N LYS A 110 31.87 -9.78 -1.08
CA LYS A 110 31.91 -10.07 0.36
C LYS A 110 32.28 -11.52 0.57
N PHE A 111 33.29 -11.75 1.39
CA PHE A 111 33.80 -13.08 1.71
C PHE A 111 33.52 -13.38 3.18
N ILE A 112 32.99 -14.57 3.46
CA ILE A 112 32.97 -15.13 4.81
C ILE A 112 34.28 -15.88 4.98
N VAL A 113 35.07 -15.51 5.99
CA VAL A 113 36.39 -16.08 6.26
C VAL A 113 36.42 -16.73 7.64
N CYS A 114 37.11 -17.87 7.75
CA CYS A 114 37.27 -18.57 9.03
C CYS A 114 38.39 -17.95 9.87
N GLU A 115 38.41 -18.26 11.17
CA GLU A 115 39.41 -17.74 12.12
C GLU A 115 40.85 -18.01 11.67
N GLU A 116 41.13 -19.24 11.21
CA GLU A 116 42.46 -19.62 10.71
C GLU A 116 42.91 -18.76 9.51
N SER A 117 41.99 -18.38 8.62
CA SER A 117 42.30 -17.50 7.48
C SER A 117 42.73 -16.11 7.93
N ILE A 118 42.11 -15.57 8.98
CA ILE A 118 42.48 -14.28 9.59
C ILE A 118 43.83 -14.43 10.32
N ALA A 119 43.98 -15.47 11.15
CA ALA A 119 45.19 -15.72 11.94
C ALA A 119 46.43 -15.90 11.05
N THR A 120 46.32 -16.68 9.97
CA THR A 120 47.41 -16.93 9.01
C THR A 120 47.76 -15.68 8.22
N THR A 121 46.76 -14.98 7.67
CA THR A 121 46.95 -13.76 6.87
C THR A 121 47.66 -12.65 7.64
N PHE A 122 47.38 -12.52 8.95
CA PHE A 122 47.99 -11.50 9.82
C PHE A 122 49.08 -12.04 10.76
N SER A 123 49.57 -13.27 10.53
CA SER A 123 50.63 -13.92 11.34
C SER A 123 52.01 -13.25 11.22
N VAL A 124 52.23 -12.44 10.17
CA VAL A 124 53.50 -11.80 9.84
C VAL A 124 53.31 -10.29 9.65
N CYS A 125 54.25 -9.49 10.16
CA CYS A 125 54.20 -8.04 10.06
C CYS A 125 54.56 -7.54 8.66
N LEU A 126 53.59 -6.96 7.95
CA LEU A 126 53.77 -6.35 6.63
C LEU A 126 54.85 -5.25 6.56
N LYS A 127 55.31 -4.70 7.70
CA LYS A 127 56.37 -3.68 7.76
C LYS A 127 57.79 -4.24 7.96
N CYS A 128 57.94 -5.44 8.54
CA CYS A 128 59.25 -5.91 9.00
C CYS A 128 59.44 -7.44 9.04
N GLY A 129 58.48 -8.23 8.56
CA GLY A 129 58.58 -9.70 8.48
C GLY A 129 58.61 -10.46 9.81
N SER A 130 58.62 -9.76 10.95
CA SER A 130 58.53 -10.40 12.28
C SER A 130 57.14 -11.00 12.52
N ARG A 131 57.05 -12.03 13.37
CA ARG A 131 55.77 -12.64 13.78
C ARG A 131 54.86 -11.61 14.47
N CYS A 132 53.56 -11.81 14.33
CA CYS A 132 52.51 -11.03 14.96
C CYS A 132 51.59 -11.91 15.81
N SER A 133 51.07 -11.35 16.90
CA SER A 133 49.86 -11.85 17.54
C SER A 133 48.64 -11.12 17.00
N VAL A 134 47.54 -11.84 16.82
CA VAL A 134 46.24 -11.29 16.39
C VAL A 134 45.28 -11.38 17.58
N LEU A 135 44.75 -10.23 18.01
CA LEU A 135 43.80 -10.12 19.11
C LEU A 135 42.47 -9.58 18.59
N VAL A 136 41.37 -10.30 18.84
CA VAL A 136 40.01 -9.78 18.58
C VAL A 136 39.64 -8.76 19.66
N THR A 137 39.27 -7.56 19.23
CA THR A 137 38.95 -6.42 20.12
C THR A 137 37.46 -6.08 20.18
N SER A 138 36.68 -6.49 19.17
CA SER A 138 35.24 -6.28 19.11
C SER A 138 34.61 -7.24 18.11
N ILE A 139 33.44 -7.80 18.45
CA ILE A 139 32.62 -8.64 17.58
C ILE A 139 31.18 -8.10 17.58
N ILE A 140 30.56 -7.97 16.42
CA ILE A 140 29.15 -7.59 16.25
C ILE A 140 28.56 -8.44 15.11
N GLY A 141 27.98 -9.59 15.43
CA GLY A 141 27.58 -10.57 14.39
C GLY A 141 28.80 -11.03 13.57
N SER A 142 28.71 -10.98 12.24
CA SER A 142 29.84 -11.28 11.33
C SER A 142 30.89 -10.16 11.21
N TYR A 143 30.72 -9.04 11.92
CA TYR A 143 31.76 -8.01 12.03
C TYR A 143 32.77 -8.36 13.12
N CYS A 144 34.05 -8.24 12.79
CA CYS A 144 35.15 -8.36 13.73
C CYS A 144 36.14 -7.23 13.53
N LYS A 145 36.65 -6.67 14.64
CA LYS A 145 37.78 -5.74 14.68
C LYS A 145 38.95 -6.40 15.41
N ILE A 146 40.10 -6.49 14.76
CA ILE A 146 41.32 -7.06 15.31
C ILE A 146 42.39 -5.99 15.54
N LEU A 147 43.27 -6.29 16.50
CA LEU A 147 44.55 -5.64 16.71
C LEU A 147 45.66 -6.65 16.41
N ILE A 148 46.58 -6.27 15.54
CA ILE A 148 47.73 -7.07 15.12
C ILE A 148 48.95 -6.44 15.78
N SER A 149 49.63 -7.17 16.66
CA SER A 149 50.78 -6.69 17.43
C SER A 149 52.05 -7.45 17.04
N CYS A 150 53.02 -6.72 16.51
CA CYS A 150 54.29 -7.28 16.04
C CYS A 150 55.27 -7.53 17.21
N SER A 151 55.90 -8.71 17.23
CA SER A 151 56.90 -9.11 18.24
C SER A 151 58.29 -8.48 18.05
N SER A 152 58.44 -7.52 17.13
CA SER A 152 59.68 -6.76 16.93
C SER A 152 59.92 -5.75 18.05
N SER A 153 61.18 -5.39 18.30
CA SER A 153 61.59 -4.32 19.22
C SER A 153 60.98 -2.95 18.89
N VAL A 154 60.53 -2.74 17.64
CA VAL A 154 59.87 -1.51 17.17
C VAL A 154 58.35 -1.51 17.41
N GLN A 155 57.77 -2.64 17.85
CA GLN A 155 56.35 -2.79 18.24
C GLN A 155 55.32 -2.17 17.27
N HIS A 156 55.32 -2.61 16.02
CA HIS A 156 54.28 -2.23 15.06
C HIS A 156 52.91 -2.78 15.48
N ASN A 157 51.97 -1.89 15.76
CA ASN A 157 50.56 -2.21 15.98
C ASN A 157 49.72 -1.78 14.77
N ILE A 158 48.83 -2.65 14.30
CA ILE A 158 47.91 -2.39 13.18
C ILE A 158 46.50 -2.78 13.62
N SER A 159 45.51 -1.90 13.45
CA SER A 159 44.10 -2.27 13.61
C SER A 159 43.48 -2.55 12.26
N TRP A 160 42.69 -3.62 12.17
CA TRP A 160 41.95 -4.02 10.97
C TRP A 160 40.53 -4.43 11.35
N SER A 161 39.60 -4.39 10.40
CA SER A 161 38.24 -4.88 10.60
C SER A 161 37.63 -5.45 9.31
N THR A 162 36.72 -6.40 9.45
CA THR A 162 36.11 -7.15 8.33
C THR A 162 35.27 -6.31 7.37
N GLY A 163 34.92 -5.07 7.73
CA GLY A 163 34.21 -4.14 6.84
C GLY A 163 33.96 -2.77 7.49
N PRO A 164 33.26 -1.86 6.80
CA PRO A 164 32.88 -0.56 7.35
C PRO A 164 31.66 -0.65 8.27
N LEU A 165 31.52 0.35 9.14
CA LEU A 165 30.31 0.61 9.93
C LEU A 165 29.49 1.72 9.27
N MET A 166 28.19 1.52 9.07
CA MET A 166 27.22 2.54 8.70
C MET A 166 26.37 2.85 9.93
N ASN A 167 26.40 4.10 10.44
CA ASN A 167 25.64 4.51 11.63
C ASN A 167 25.82 3.56 12.85
N ARG A 168 27.06 3.15 13.11
CA ARG A 168 27.48 2.18 14.16
C ARG A 168 27.03 0.72 13.94
N LEU A 169 26.35 0.41 12.85
CA LEU A 169 25.98 -0.96 12.47
C LEU A 169 26.93 -1.48 11.36
N PRO A 170 27.37 -2.74 11.40
CA PRO A 170 28.22 -3.26 10.33
C PRO A 170 27.49 -3.36 8.99
N ALA A 171 28.10 -2.82 7.94
CA ALA A 171 27.47 -2.74 6.63
C ALA A 171 27.14 -4.13 6.05
N PHE A 172 28.03 -5.11 6.24
CA PHE A 172 27.80 -6.48 5.77
C PHE A 172 26.63 -7.15 6.48
N ASN A 173 26.45 -6.94 7.79
CA ASN A 173 25.31 -7.50 8.53
C ASN A 173 23.98 -6.93 8.01
N ILE A 174 23.94 -5.63 7.68
CA ILE A 174 22.76 -4.99 7.08
C ILE A 174 22.47 -5.60 5.70
N LEU A 175 23.50 -5.69 4.84
CA LEU A 175 23.37 -6.25 3.50
C LEU A 175 22.97 -7.73 3.52
N MET A 176 23.50 -8.51 4.46
CA MET A 176 23.14 -9.92 4.66
C MET A 176 21.71 -10.07 5.19
N ALA A 177 21.29 -9.25 6.15
CA ALA A 177 19.91 -9.27 6.64
C ALA A 177 18.92 -8.87 5.53
N ALA A 178 19.27 -7.87 4.71
CA ALA A 178 18.49 -7.48 3.54
C ALA A 178 18.48 -8.59 2.47
N SER A 179 19.62 -9.25 2.20
CA SER A 179 19.65 -10.36 1.24
C SER A 179 18.80 -11.53 1.74
N ILE A 180 18.94 -11.98 2.99
CA ILE A 180 18.12 -13.05 3.59
C ILE A 180 16.62 -12.69 3.57
N LEU A 181 16.27 -11.42 3.75
CA LEU A 181 14.88 -10.97 3.64
C LEU A 181 14.33 -11.06 2.20
N SER A 182 15.18 -10.83 1.19
CA SER A 182 14.80 -10.82 -0.23
C SER A 182 14.97 -12.17 -0.94
N THR A 183 15.94 -13.01 -0.55
CA THR A 183 16.23 -14.30 -1.18
C THR A 183 15.43 -15.41 -0.53
N GLY A 184 14.60 -16.11 -1.31
CA GLY A 184 13.91 -17.34 -0.88
C GLY A 184 12.46 -17.18 -0.42
N LYS A 185 11.89 -15.97 -0.46
CA LYS A 185 10.44 -15.76 -0.35
C LYS A 185 9.92 -14.97 -1.54
N SER A 186 9.26 -15.66 -2.46
CA SER A 186 8.39 -15.00 -3.43
C SER A 186 7.27 -14.28 -2.69
N ILE A 187 7.01 -13.03 -3.09
CA ILE A 187 6.15 -12.12 -2.34
C ILE A 187 4.71 -12.13 -2.86
N GLU A 188 3.78 -11.86 -1.96
CA GLU A 188 2.36 -11.66 -2.28
C GLU A 188 2.09 -10.17 -2.09
N ILE A 189 1.77 -9.49 -3.20
CA ILE A 189 1.63 -8.04 -3.23
C ILE A 189 0.18 -7.62 -3.46
N ALA A 190 -0.18 -6.45 -2.94
CA ALA A 190 -1.35 -5.70 -3.36
C ALA A 190 -0.90 -4.44 -4.10
N SER A 191 -1.66 -4.04 -5.12
CA SER A 191 -1.49 -2.75 -5.81
C SER A 191 -2.83 -2.04 -5.95
N ASP A 192 -2.81 -0.74 -5.67
CA ASP A 192 -3.93 0.20 -5.84
C ASP A 192 -3.35 1.59 -6.19
N MET A 193 -4.12 2.42 -6.89
CA MET A 193 -3.71 3.74 -7.34
C MET A 193 -4.67 4.85 -6.90
N ARG A 194 -4.15 5.79 -6.11
CA ARG A 194 -4.83 7.06 -5.82
C ARG A 194 -4.58 8.08 -6.94
N VAL A 195 -5.64 8.69 -7.48
CA VAL A 195 -5.54 9.90 -8.32
C VAL A 195 -5.84 11.14 -7.47
N ASP A 196 -5.08 12.22 -7.66
CA ASP A 196 -5.33 13.52 -7.03
C ASP A 196 -6.33 14.35 -7.84
N SER A 197 -7.51 14.64 -7.28
CA SER A 197 -8.26 15.90 -7.47
C SER A 197 -9.63 15.85 -6.77
N PRO A 198 -10.08 16.96 -6.16
CA PRO A 198 -11.43 17.46 -6.28
C PRO A 198 -11.46 18.51 -7.40
N GLY A 199 -12.09 18.19 -8.53
CA GLY A 199 -12.21 19.08 -9.70
C GLY A 199 -11.40 18.65 -10.93
N HIS A 200 -11.84 17.58 -11.60
CA HIS A 200 -11.61 17.16 -13.00
C HIS A 200 -10.20 17.23 -13.65
N CYS A 201 -9.15 17.65 -12.97
CA CYS A 201 -7.77 17.64 -13.46
C CYS A 201 -6.95 16.60 -12.67
N GLY A 202 -7.20 15.32 -12.96
CA GLY A 202 -6.44 14.18 -12.42
C GLY A 202 -5.04 14.10 -13.03
N LEU A 203 -4.24 15.16 -12.89
CA LEU A 203 -2.95 15.33 -13.56
C LEU A 203 -1.89 14.35 -13.05
N LEU A 204 -1.98 13.96 -11.78
CA LEU A 204 -1.05 13.05 -11.10
C LEU A 204 -1.82 11.92 -10.42
N GLY A 205 -1.32 10.70 -10.61
CA GLY A 205 -1.75 9.51 -9.89
C GLY A 205 -0.55 8.83 -9.27
N ALA A 206 -0.74 8.18 -8.13
CA ALA A 206 0.29 7.45 -7.41
C ALA A 206 -0.21 6.05 -7.10
N GLY A 207 0.40 5.03 -7.70
CA GLY A 207 0.14 3.64 -7.39
C GLY A 207 1.12 3.15 -6.35
N SER A 208 0.63 2.56 -5.26
CA SER A 208 1.46 2.01 -4.19
C SER A 208 1.49 0.49 -4.25
N THR A 209 2.66 -0.12 -4.07
CA THR A 209 2.81 -1.58 -3.95
C THR A 209 3.05 -1.97 -2.49
N LEU A 210 2.19 -2.83 -1.96
CA LEU A 210 2.26 -3.33 -0.59
C LEU A 210 2.66 -4.82 -0.58
N ASP A 211 3.70 -5.20 0.15
CA ASP A 211 3.88 -6.59 0.60
C ASP A 211 2.81 -6.90 1.65
N VAL A 212 1.83 -7.73 1.31
CA VAL A 212 0.65 -7.95 2.17
C VAL A 212 0.99 -8.82 3.39
N ASN A 213 2.04 -9.64 3.32
CA ASN A 213 2.51 -10.46 4.43
C ASN A 213 3.26 -9.63 5.46
N ARG A 214 4.14 -8.74 5.01
CA ARG A 214 4.95 -7.88 5.89
C ARG A 214 4.26 -6.58 6.28
N ASN A 215 3.21 -6.19 5.54
CA ASN A 215 2.49 -4.92 5.67
C ASN A 215 3.41 -3.69 5.50
N VAL A 216 4.24 -3.72 4.46
CA VAL A 216 5.18 -2.65 4.10
C VAL A 216 5.00 -2.25 2.64
N ILE A 217 5.06 -0.95 2.37
CA ILE A 217 5.11 -0.38 1.04
C ILE A 217 6.51 -0.62 0.47
N LEU A 218 6.56 -1.34 -0.64
CA LEU A 218 7.79 -1.64 -1.39
C LEU A 218 8.13 -0.48 -2.33
N ASP A 219 7.12 0.06 -3.00
CA ASP A 219 7.29 1.04 -4.09
C ASP A 219 6.08 1.99 -4.19
N THR A 220 6.26 3.16 -4.81
CA THR A 220 5.18 4.08 -5.19
C THR A 220 5.50 4.79 -6.50
N GLN A 221 4.81 4.41 -7.57
CA GLN A 221 5.00 4.94 -8.92
C GLN A 221 4.06 6.11 -9.17
N ILE A 222 4.61 7.28 -9.49
CA ILE A 222 3.85 8.49 -9.82
C ILE A 222 3.76 8.64 -11.33
N ILE A 223 2.53 8.66 -11.84
CA ILE A 223 2.20 8.76 -13.26
C ILE A 223 1.59 10.13 -13.53
N LYS A 224 2.00 10.82 -14.60
CA LYS A 224 1.27 12.00 -15.11
C LYS A 224 0.20 11.55 -16.10
N SER A 225 -0.97 12.19 -16.07
CA SER A 225 -2.03 11.91 -17.04
C SER A 225 -1.61 12.20 -18.49
N THR A 226 -0.60 13.04 -18.71
CA THR A 226 0.01 13.32 -20.02
C THR A 226 0.84 12.16 -20.58
N GLU A 227 1.22 11.18 -19.77
CA GLU A 227 1.97 9.98 -20.21
C GLU A 227 1.05 8.90 -20.79
N VAL A 228 -0.27 9.02 -20.58
CA VAL A 228 -1.28 8.01 -20.92
C VAL A 228 -2.56 8.66 -21.45
N LYS A 229 -3.60 7.88 -21.76
CA LYS A 229 -4.83 8.41 -22.38
C LYS A 229 -5.90 8.87 -21.38
N ASN A 230 -5.95 8.27 -20.19
CA ASN A 230 -6.94 8.52 -19.14
C ASN A 230 -6.50 7.90 -17.80
N SER A 231 -7.28 8.11 -16.73
CA SER A 231 -7.06 7.56 -15.39
C SER A 231 -6.85 6.04 -15.36
N ASN A 232 -7.64 5.27 -16.11
CA ASN A 232 -7.52 3.82 -16.18
C ASN A 232 -6.20 3.38 -16.84
N GLY A 233 -5.70 4.19 -17.79
CA GLY A 233 -4.36 4.06 -18.34
C GLY A 233 -3.26 4.36 -17.31
N MET A 234 -3.49 5.28 -16.36
CA MET A 234 -2.54 5.58 -15.28
C MET A 234 -2.42 4.39 -14.32
N GLU A 235 -3.54 3.74 -13.98
CA GLU A 235 -3.56 2.55 -13.12
C GLU A 235 -2.74 1.40 -13.75
N MET A 236 -3.01 1.13 -15.03
CA MET A 236 -2.29 0.12 -15.83
C MET A 236 -0.80 0.42 -15.93
N GLU A 237 -0.44 1.67 -16.24
CA GLU A 237 0.96 2.08 -16.39
C GLU A 237 1.71 2.05 -15.05
N SER A 238 1.03 2.42 -13.96
CA SER A 238 1.58 2.30 -12.60
C SER A 238 1.88 0.84 -12.25
N LEU A 239 0.93 -0.07 -12.46
CA LEU A 239 1.13 -1.50 -12.21
C LEU A 239 2.28 -2.09 -13.05
N LYS A 240 2.40 -1.70 -14.32
CA LYS A 240 3.51 -2.13 -15.19
C LYS A 240 4.87 -1.69 -14.63
N ARG A 241 5.01 -0.43 -14.22
CA ARG A 241 6.25 0.10 -13.64
C ARG A 241 6.60 -0.56 -12.31
N GLN A 242 5.61 -0.80 -11.45
CA GLN A 242 5.79 -1.51 -10.18
C GLN A 242 6.30 -2.95 -10.40
N LEU A 243 5.68 -3.69 -11.31
CA LEU A 243 6.10 -5.07 -11.62
C LEU A 243 7.49 -5.11 -12.26
N ALA A 244 7.80 -4.19 -13.19
CA ALA A 244 9.13 -4.06 -13.78
C ALA A 244 10.19 -3.72 -12.72
N HIS A 245 9.91 -2.79 -11.81
CA HIS A 245 10.83 -2.42 -10.73
C HIS A 245 11.16 -3.59 -9.78
N LEU A 246 10.16 -4.42 -9.45
CA LEU A 246 10.37 -5.63 -8.66
C LEU A 246 11.18 -6.69 -9.42
N GLU A 247 10.91 -6.89 -10.71
CA GLU A 247 11.64 -7.80 -11.59
C GLU A 247 13.12 -7.37 -11.75
N GLU A 248 13.38 -6.09 -12.02
CA GLU A 248 14.73 -5.49 -12.05
C GLU A 248 15.47 -5.62 -10.71
N SER A 249 14.73 -5.64 -9.59
CA SER A 249 15.26 -5.83 -8.24
C SER A 249 15.48 -7.31 -7.87
N ASN A 250 15.28 -8.25 -8.80
CA ASN A 250 15.30 -9.70 -8.58
C ASN A 250 14.29 -10.19 -7.51
N VAL A 251 13.13 -9.53 -7.42
CA VAL A 251 12.05 -9.87 -6.48
C VAL A 251 10.96 -10.66 -7.19
N GLU A 252 10.84 -11.95 -6.88
CA GLU A 252 9.81 -12.83 -7.44
C GLU A 252 8.43 -12.53 -6.86
N VAL A 253 7.47 -12.14 -7.71
CA VAL A 253 6.07 -11.91 -7.32
C VAL A 253 5.24 -13.16 -7.58
N LYS A 254 4.73 -13.80 -6.52
CA LYS A 254 3.91 -15.01 -6.59
C LYS A 254 2.43 -14.71 -6.83
N THR A 255 1.90 -13.75 -6.08
CA THR A 255 0.48 -13.38 -6.09
C THR A 255 0.36 -11.86 -6.19
N LEU A 256 -0.56 -11.39 -7.02
CA LEU A 256 -0.98 -9.99 -7.09
C LEU A 256 -2.47 -9.89 -6.70
N VAL A 257 -2.77 -9.02 -5.74
CA VAL A 257 -4.14 -8.62 -5.35
C VAL A 257 -4.43 -7.23 -5.92
N THR A 258 -5.51 -7.07 -6.67
CA THR A 258 -5.99 -5.76 -7.14
C THR A 258 -7.50 -5.63 -7.04
N ASP A 259 -7.99 -4.44 -7.35
CA ASP A 259 -9.39 -4.23 -7.70
C ASP A 259 -9.80 -4.94 -8.99
N ARG A 260 -11.12 -5.00 -9.23
CA ARG A 260 -11.73 -5.70 -10.37
C ARG A 260 -11.70 -4.87 -11.65
N HIS A 261 -10.54 -4.32 -12.00
CA HIS A 261 -10.35 -3.56 -13.23
C HIS A 261 -10.07 -4.47 -14.43
N THR A 262 -10.87 -4.35 -15.49
CA THR A 262 -10.87 -5.29 -16.63
C THR A 262 -9.58 -5.26 -17.44
N GLN A 263 -8.95 -4.09 -17.59
CA GLN A 263 -7.69 -3.96 -18.32
C GLN A 263 -6.55 -4.66 -17.56
N VAL A 264 -6.47 -4.48 -16.25
CA VAL A 264 -5.50 -5.17 -15.37
C VAL A 264 -5.67 -6.68 -15.47
N SER A 265 -6.91 -7.18 -15.38
CA SER A 265 -7.19 -8.62 -15.52
C SER A 265 -6.77 -9.19 -16.88
N ALA A 266 -6.89 -8.42 -17.97
CA ALA A 266 -6.45 -8.83 -19.31
C ALA A 266 -4.93 -8.83 -19.43
N TYR A 267 -4.26 -7.76 -18.97
CA TYR A 267 -2.80 -7.66 -18.94
C TYR A 267 -2.16 -8.79 -18.14
N MET A 268 -2.65 -9.08 -16.93
CA MET A 268 -2.11 -10.17 -16.10
C MET A 268 -2.28 -11.54 -16.77
N ALA A 269 -3.41 -11.78 -17.43
CA ALA A 269 -3.67 -13.05 -18.13
C ALA A 269 -2.83 -13.24 -19.41
N GLN A 270 -2.44 -12.15 -20.08
CA GLN A 270 -1.71 -12.18 -21.36
C GLN A 270 -0.19 -12.08 -21.18
N GLU A 271 0.26 -11.12 -20.37
CA GLU A 271 1.67 -10.72 -20.28
C GLU A 271 2.38 -11.28 -19.02
N ARG A 272 1.63 -11.59 -17.96
CA ARG A 272 2.17 -12.07 -16.67
C ARG A 272 1.47 -13.34 -16.14
N PRO A 273 1.27 -14.40 -16.96
CA PRO A 273 0.49 -15.58 -16.57
C PRO A 273 1.07 -16.39 -15.40
N ASN A 274 2.37 -16.23 -15.10
CA ASN A 274 3.03 -16.89 -13.98
C ASN A 274 2.67 -16.27 -12.61
N ILE A 275 2.10 -15.06 -12.59
CA ILE A 275 1.69 -14.36 -11.36
C ILE A 275 0.22 -14.67 -11.08
N LYS A 276 -0.10 -15.27 -9.92
CA LYS A 276 -1.48 -15.55 -9.50
C LYS A 276 -2.23 -14.23 -9.27
N HIS A 277 -3.09 -13.84 -10.21
CA HIS A 277 -3.90 -12.62 -10.09
C HIS A 277 -5.24 -12.88 -9.39
N THR A 278 -5.44 -12.22 -8.25
CA THR A 278 -6.63 -12.32 -7.40
C THR A 278 -7.27 -10.95 -7.14
N TYR A 279 -8.55 -10.96 -6.75
CA TYR A 279 -9.34 -9.76 -6.49
C TYR A 279 -9.56 -9.54 -5.00
N ASP A 280 -9.52 -8.27 -4.58
CA ASP A 280 -9.88 -7.91 -3.21
C ASP A 280 -11.34 -8.28 -2.85
N VAL A 281 -11.46 -8.96 -1.71
CA VAL A 281 -12.73 -9.45 -1.16
C VAL A 281 -13.65 -8.31 -0.73
N TRP A 282 -13.09 -7.24 -0.16
CA TRP A 282 -13.84 -6.13 0.40
C TRP A 282 -14.49 -5.28 -0.70
N HIS A 283 -13.78 -4.95 -1.77
CA HIS A 283 -14.33 -4.21 -2.92
C HIS A 283 -15.47 -5.00 -3.59
N LEU A 284 -15.36 -6.34 -3.70
CA LEU A 284 -16.47 -7.18 -4.17
C LEU A 284 -17.67 -7.15 -3.19
N ALA A 285 -17.42 -7.36 -1.90
CA ALA A 285 -18.44 -7.37 -0.85
C ALA A 285 -19.18 -6.03 -0.74
N LYS A 286 -18.45 -4.90 -0.71
CA LYS A 286 -18.97 -3.53 -0.70
C LYS A 286 -19.89 -3.26 -1.88
N GLY A 287 -19.45 -3.60 -3.10
CA GLY A 287 -20.25 -3.49 -4.32
C GLY A 287 -21.54 -4.31 -4.26
N LYS A 288 -21.48 -5.55 -3.77
CA LYS A 288 -22.66 -6.41 -3.60
C LYS A 288 -23.61 -5.89 -2.52
N LYS A 289 -23.10 -5.40 -1.40
CA LYS A 289 -23.90 -4.78 -0.32
C LYS A 289 -24.68 -3.57 -0.84
N LYS A 290 -24.02 -2.65 -1.57
CA LYS A 290 -24.64 -1.46 -2.21
C LYS A 290 -25.77 -1.89 -3.16
N ARG A 291 -25.52 -2.88 -4.02
CA ARG A 291 -26.51 -3.41 -4.99
C ARG A 291 -27.71 -4.08 -4.32
N LEU A 292 -27.50 -4.98 -3.36
CA LEU A 292 -28.58 -5.68 -2.65
C LEU A 292 -29.43 -4.71 -1.80
N LEU A 293 -28.81 -3.71 -1.17
CA LEU A 293 -29.52 -2.64 -0.46
C LEU A 293 -30.41 -1.80 -1.41
N LYS A 294 -29.98 -1.54 -2.66
CA LYS A 294 -30.83 -0.88 -3.67
C LYS A 294 -32.05 -1.73 -4.02
N ILE A 295 -31.86 -3.04 -4.24
CA ILE A 295 -32.95 -3.99 -4.56
C ILE A 295 -33.95 -4.12 -3.39
N ALA A 296 -33.46 -4.24 -2.16
CA ALA A 296 -34.28 -4.43 -0.97
C ALA A 296 -35.13 -3.21 -0.56
N LYS A 297 -34.95 -2.04 -1.21
CA LYS A 297 -35.87 -0.89 -1.06
C LYS A 297 -37.22 -1.12 -1.74
N THR A 298 -37.29 -1.95 -2.78
CA THR A 298 -38.54 -2.28 -3.46
C THR A 298 -39.34 -3.26 -2.61
N LYS A 299 -40.59 -2.91 -2.24
CA LYS A 299 -41.47 -3.76 -1.39
C LYS A 299 -41.52 -5.23 -1.83
N LYS A 300 -41.60 -5.49 -3.15
CA LYS A 300 -41.60 -6.83 -3.78
C LYS A 300 -40.38 -7.70 -3.41
N PHE A 301 -39.26 -7.09 -3.04
CA PHE A 301 -37.97 -7.75 -2.74
C PHE A 301 -37.49 -7.50 -1.30
N GLN A 302 -38.33 -6.91 -0.43
CA GLN A 302 -37.94 -6.51 0.93
C GLN A 302 -37.45 -7.68 1.80
N ALA A 303 -37.94 -8.90 1.55
CA ALA A 303 -37.50 -10.13 2.21
C ALA A 303 -36.00 -10.47 2.00
N ILE A 304 -35.32 -9.82 1.05
CA ILE A 304 -33.87 -9.92 0.89
C ILE A 304 -33.12 -9.22 2.04
N LYS A 305 -33.71 -8.18 2.65
CA LYS A 305 -33.02 -7.29 3.60
C LYS A 305 -32.33 -8.01 4.77
N PRO A 306 -32.96 -8.99 5.47
CA PRO A 306 -32.31 -9.72 6.57
C PRO A 306 -31.11 -10.55 6.10
N TRP A 307 -31.15 -11.06 4.87
CA TRP A 307 -30.12 -11.93 4.30
C TRP A 307 -28.86 -11.20 3.87
N ILE A 308 -28.90 -9.88 3.63
CA ILE A 308 -27.75 -9.11 3.11
C ILE A 308 -26.51 -9.28 4.00
N GLY A 309 -26.66 -9.27 5.34
CA GLY A 309 -25.53 -9.49 6.24
C GLY A 309 -24.89 -10.86 6.08
N SER A 310 -25.70 -11.92 6.03
CA SER A 310 -25.22 -13.29 5.79
C SER A 310 -24.60 -13.46 4.41
N ILE A 311 -25.20 -12.92 3.34
CA ILE A 311 -24.64 -12.98 1.98
C ILE A 311 -23.25 -12.33 1.93
N ILE A 312 -23.05 -11.20 2.60
CA ILE A 312 -21.74 -10.53 2.66
C ILE A 312 -20.73 -11.32 3.47
N ASN A 313 -21.10 -11.84 4.64
CA ASN A 313 -20.22 -12.70 5.43
C ASN A 313 -19.86 -13.98 4.68
N HIS A 314 -20.78 -14.51 3.87
CA HIS A 314 -20.54 -15.68 3.01
C HIS A 314 -19.44 -15.42 1.98
N ILE A 315 -19.33 -14.22 1.41
CA ILE A 315 -18.23 -13.87 0.48
C ILE A 315 -16.86 -14.02 1.19
N TYR A 316 -16.72 -13.51 2.42
CA TYR A 316 -15.49 -13.65 3.21
C TYR A 316 -15.22 -15.09 3.65
N TRP A 317 -16.26 -15.85 3.99
CA TRP A 317 -16.12 -17.28 4.32
C TRP A 317 -15.73 -18.11 3.10
N VAL A 318 -16.28 -17.83 1.91
CA VAL A 318 -15.87 -18.45 0.64
C VAL A 318 -14.40 -18.15 0.33
N ALA A 319 -13.97 -16.90 0.47
CA ALA A 319 -12.58 -16.49 0.29
C ALA A 319 -11.63 -17.24 1.23
N SER A 320 -11.91 -17.20 2.54
CA SER A 320 -10.99 -17.68 3.59
C SER A 320 -10.99 -19.20 3.82
N SER A 321 -12.07 -19.92 3.47
CA SER A 321 -12.20 -21.35 3.76
C SER A 321 -11.85 -22.28 2.59
N SER A 322 -11.55 -21.75 1.41
CA SER A 322 -11.45 -22.54 0.17
C SER A 322 -10.03 -22.56 -0.38
N LYS A 323 -9.59 -23.72 -0.86
CA LYS A 323 -8.23 -23.95 -1.36
C LYS A 323 -8.08 -23.61 -2.84
N HIS A 324 -9.13 -23.84 -3.62
CA HIS A 324 -9.11 -23.75 -5.09
C HIS A 324 -10.34 -23.00 -5.63
N GLU A 325 -10.27 -22.59 -6.89
CA GLU A 325 -11.30 -21.75 -7.53
C GLU A 325 -12.67 -22.43 -7.62
N ASP A 326 -12.71 -23.71 -7.96
CA ASP A 326 -13.96 -24.48 -8.13
C ASP A 326 -14.69 -24.64 -6.79
N GLU A 327 -13.94 -24.85 -5.70
CA GLU A 327 -14.50 -24.89 -4.34
C GLU A 327 -15.11 -23.53 -3.94
N LYS A 328 -14.51 -22.41 -4.38
CA LYS A 328 -15.06 -21.07 -4.15
C LYS A 328 -16.38 -20.88 -4.90
N GLU A 329 -16.47 -21.39 -6.13
CA GLU A 329 -17.69 -21.34 -6.94
C GLU A 329 -18.81 -22.19 -6.33
N GLU A 330 -18.56 -23.47 -5.99
CA GLU A 330 -19.58 -24.33 -5.38
C GLU A 330 -20.05 -23.80 -4.03
N LYS A 331 -19.14 -23.38 -3.15
CA LYS A 331 -19.52 -22.77 -1.87
C LYS A 331 -20.29 -21.47 -2.05
N TRP A 332 -20.06 -20.70 -3.12
CA TRP A 332 -20.86 -19.52 -3.40
C TRP A 332 -22.25 -19.86 -3.93
N LEU A 333 -22.36 -20.83 -4.84
CA LEU A 333 -23.65 -21.27 -5.39
C LEU A 333 -24.51 -22.00 -4.35
N SER A 334 -23.89 -22.67 -3.37
CA SER A 334 -24.58 -23.31 -2.23
C SER A 334 -25.45 -22.34 -1.43
N LEU A 335 -25.10 -21.05 -1.43
CA LEU A 335 -25.83 -19.99 -0.74
C LEU A 335 -27.30 -19.90 -1.20
N LEU A 336 -27.60 -20.19 -2.47
CA LEU A 336 -28.97 -20.17 -2.99
C LEU A 336 -29.80 -21.33 -2.41
N ASN A 337 -29.22 -22.52 -2.33
CA ASN A 337 -29.83 -23.69 -1.68
C ASN A 337 -30.01 -23.42 -0.17
N HIS A 338 -28.96 -22.94 0.50
CA HIS A 338 -28.97 -22.63 1.92
C HIS A 338 -30.06 -21.60 2.29
N ILE A 339 -30.22 -20.52 1.52
CA ILE A 339 -31.24 -19.47 1.76
C ILE A 339 -32.69 -20.00 1.73
N VAL A 340 -32.93 -21.16 1.10
CA VAL A 340 -34.22 -21.85 1.08
C VAL A 340 -34.25 -23.13 1.93
N ASN A 341 -33.36 -23.24 2.91
CA ASN A 341 -33.21 -24.36 3.85
C ASN A 341 -32.78 -25.70 3.23
N VAL A 342 -32.10 -25.68 2.08
CA VAL A 342 -31.52 -26.88 1.44
C VAL A 342 -30.03 -26.92 1.74
N HIS A 343 -29.64 -27.81 2.66
CA HIS A 343 -28.25 -27.92 3.16
C HIS A 343 -27.44 -29.06 2.56
N ILE A 344 -28.02 -29.81 1.62
CA ILE A 344 -27.36 -30.91 0.88
C ILE A 344 -27.40 -30.56 -0.61
N HIS A 345 -26.23 -30.54 -1.25
CA HIS A 345 -26.02 -30.10 -2.62
C HIS A 345 -25.58 -31.31 -3.45
N LYS A 346 -26.55 -31.98 -4.09
CA LYS A 346 -26.32 -33.25 -4.80
C LYS A 346 -25.48 -33.09 -6.06
N ASP A 347 -25.57 -31.92 -6.69
CA ASP A 347 -24.96 -31.61 -7.98
C ASP A 347 -23.54 -31.02 -7.83
N PHE A 348 -23.01 -30.94 -6.61
CA PHE A 348 -21.69 -30.37 -6.30
C PHE A 348 -20.70 -31.49 -5.97
N GLU A 349 -19.46 -31.36 -6.42
CA GLU A 349 -18.42 -32.37 -6.23
C GLU A 349 -17.65 -32.16 -4.92
N LEU A 350 -17.25 -30.91 -4.63
CA LEU A 350 -16.36 -30.52 -3.54
C LEU A 350 -17.13 -30.08 -2.28
N PHE A 351 -18.22 -29.33 -2.43
CA PHE A 351 -19.01 -28.77 -1.33
C PHE A 351 -20.43 -29.35 -1.25
N ARG A 352 -20.54 -30.59 -0.77
CA ARG A 352 -21.81 -31.35 -0.78
C ARG A 352 -22.77 -31.03 0.36
N VAL A 353 -22.30 -30.51 1.49
CA VAL A 353 -23.12 -30.28 2.70
C VAL A 353 -22.67 -29.01 3.43
N CYS A 354 -23.63 -28.23 3.94
CA CYS A 354 -23.35 -27.05 4.74
C CYS A 354 -22.66 -27.38 6.08
N THR A 355 -21.69 -26.55 6.50
CA THR A 355 -20.77 -26.84 7.62
C THR A 355 -21.21 -26.21 8.95
N HIS A 356 -22.52 -26.08 9.19
CA HIS A 356 -23.07 -25.46 10.40
C HIS A 356 -24.15 -26.36 11.01
N GLU A 357 -24.43 -26.14 12.30
CA GLU A 357 -25.54 -26.80 13.01
C GLU A 357 -26.91 -26.28 12.55
N VAL A 358 -27.99 -26.80 13.14
CA VAL A 358 -29.36 -26.36 12.81
C VAL A 358 -29.53 -24.89 13.13
N LEU A 359 -29.93 -24.10 12.12
CA LEU A 359 -30.18 -22.66 12.27
C LEU A 359 -31.68 -22.39 12.44
N ASP A 360 -32.05 -21.68 13.50
CA ASP A 360 -33.39 -21.07 13.62
C ASP A 360 -33.41 -19.73 12.86
N ARG A 361 -34.20 -19.66 11.78
CA ARG A 361 -34.30 -18.51 10.88
C ARG A 361 -35.54 -18.57 9.99
N GLU A 362 -36.06 -17.40 9.61
CA GLU A 362 -37.00 -17.26 8.50
C GLU A 362 -36.32 -17.48 7.13
N TRP A 363 -36.55 -18.66 6.55
CA TRP A 363 -36.09 -19.04 5.22
C TRP A 363 -36.88 -18.35 4.10
N LEU A 364 -36.24 -18.07 2.96
CA LEU A 364 -36.98 -17.63 1.78
C LEU A 364 -37.75 -18.81 1.17
N LYS A 365 -38.92 -18.53 0.60
CA LYS A 365 -39.68 -19.52 -0.15
C LYS A 365 -39.03 -19.75 -1.53
N PRO A 366 -38.74 -21.00 -1.93
CA PRO A 366 -38.31 -21.34 -3.29
C PRO A 366 -39.21 -20.71 -4.35
N GLY A 367 -38.62 -20.23 -5.45
CA GLY A 367 -39.36 -19.63 -6.57
C GLY A 367 -40.08 -18.30 -6.28
N SER A 368 -40.03 -17.78 -5.05
CA SER A 368 -40.58 -16.46 -4.70
C SER A 368 -39.91 -15.33 -5.48
N ALA A 369 -40.60 -14.18 -5.62
CA ALA A 369 -40.06 -13.02 -6.33
C ALA A 369 -38.73 -12.51 -5.72
N ALA A 370 -38.56 -12.63 -4.39
CA ALA A 370 -37.32 -12.29 -3.71
C ALA A 370 -36.20 -13.31 -4.01
N TYR A 371 -36.51 -14.61 -3.96
CA TYR A 371 -35.56 -15.68 -4.32
C TYR A 371 -35.07 -15.54 -5.76
N LYS A 372 -35.98 -15.45 -6.74
CA LYS A 372 -35.61 -15.31 -8.17
C LYS A 372 -34.77 -14.05 -8.44
N LYS A 373 -35.01 -12.96 -7.70
CA LYS A 373 -34.21 -11.74 -7.84
C LYS A 373 -32.83 -11.84 -7.19
N LEU A 374 -32.68 -12.63 -6.12
CA LEU A 374 -31.37 -13.01 -5.58
C LEU A 374 -30.60 -13.87 -6.57
N GLU A 375 -31.19 -14.98 -7.03
CA GLU A 375 -30.64 -15.89 -8.03
C GLU A 375 -30.04 -15.13 -9.23
N GLU A 376 -30.84 -14.29 -9.91
CA GLU A 376 -30.41 -13.42 -11.01
C GLU A 376 -29.27 -12.41 -10.68
N ASN A 377 -28.98 -12.17 -9.40
CA ASN A 377 -27.90 -11.26 -8.96
C ASN A 377 -26.68 -11.99 -8.37
N LEU A 378 -26.84 -13.25 -7.94
CA LEU A 378 -25.80 -14.11 -7.37
C LEU A 378 -25.22 -15.12 -8.39
N THR A 379 -25.95 -15.53 -9.43
CA THR A 379 -25.48 -16.46 -10.49
C THR A 379 -24.88 -15.76 -11.72
N ARG A 380 -24.73 -14.43 -11.71
CA ARG A 380 -24.22 -13.68 -12.86
C ARG A 380 -22.80 -14.16 -13.24
N PRO A 381 -22.51 -14.52 -14.51
CA PRO A 381 -21.20 -15.07 -14.88
C PRO A 381 -20.00 -14.21 -14.44
N ARG A 382 -20.06 -12.89 -14.68
CA ARG A 382 -19.03 -11.93 -14.20
C ARG A 382 -18.84 -11.90 -12.68
N LEU A 383 -19.85 -12.30 -11.90
CA LEU A 383 -19.68 -12.48 -10.46
C LEU A 383 -18.99 -13.81 -10.17
N ILE A 384 -19.44 -14.91 -10.77
CA ILE A 384 -18.86 -16.23 -10.54
C ILE A 384 -17.35 -16.22 -10.85
N THR A 385 -16.94 -15.67 -12.01
CA THR A 385 -15.52 -15.46 -12.35
C THR A 385 -14.76 -14.61 -11.32
N ALA A 386 -15.43 -13.64 -10.67
CA ALA A 386 -14.82 -12.82 -9.61
C ALA A 386 -14.76 -13.54 -8.25
N ILE A 387 -15.72 -14.42 -7.95
CA ILE A 387 -15.72 -15.29 -6.76
C ILE A 387 -14.57 -16.28 -6.81
N ARG A 388 -14.39 -16.96 -7.96
CA ARG A 388 -13.27 -17.88 -8.23
C ARG A 388 -11.92 -17.23 -7.91
N LYS A 389 -11.76 -15.98 -8.37
CA LYS A 389 -10.55 -15.15 -8.22
C LYS A 389 -10.41 -14.40 -6.88
N LEU A 390 -11.29 -14.60 -5.88
CA LEU A 390 -11.13 -13.92 -4.59
C LEU A 390 -9.76 -14.21 -3.95
N SER A 391 -9.10 -13.20 -3.41
CA SER A 391 -7.94 -13.37 -2.54
C SER A 391 -8.35 -14.08 -1.25
N ASP A 392 -7.44 -14.85 -0.64
CA ASP A 392 -7.78 -15.77 0.46
C ASP A 392 -7.93 -15.02 1.80
N TYR A 393 -6.85 -14.37 2.24
CA TYR A 393 -6.80 -13.51 3.44
C TYR A 393 -6.26 -12.10 3.17
N HIS A 394 -5.64 -11.90 2.00
CA HIS A 394 -4.95 -10.67 1.62
C HIS A 394 -5.92 -9.63 1.08
N GLN A 395 -6.06 -8.50 1.78
CA GLN A 395 -6.99 -7.42 1.46
C GLN A 395 -6.26 -6.11 1.20
N THR A 396 -6.85 -5.23 0.40
CA THR A 396 -6.32 -3.89 0.10
C THR A 396 -6.52 -2.87 1.23
N SER A 397 -7.12 -3.25 2.37
CA SER A 397 -7.40 -2.34 3.50
C SER A 397 -6.15 -1.63 4.08
N SER A 398 -4.97 -2.24 3.96
CA SER A 398 -3.71 -1.58 4.33
C SER A 398 -3.26 -0.53 3.31
N LEU A 399 -3.59 -0.69 2.03
CA LEU A 399 -3.46 0.36 1.01
C LEU A 399 -4.47 1.49 1.24
N GLU A 400 -5.71 1.20 1.69
CA GLU A 400 -6.64 2.27 2.10
C GLU A 400 -6.10 3.08 3.28
N ALA A 401 -5.53 2.41 4.30
CA ALA A 401 -4.89 3.07 5.44
C ALA A 401 -3.68 3.92 5.00
N LYS A 402 -2.88 3.43 4.04
CA LYS A 402 -1.81 4.18 3.40
C LYS A 402 -2.34 5.39 2.61
N HIS A 403 -3.38 5.23 1.81
CA HIS A 403 -3.99 6.32 1.04
C HIS A 403 -4.61 7.40 1.96
N ALA A 404 -5.10 7.02 3.14
CA ALA A 404 -5.52 7.97 4.17
C ALA A 404 -4.35 8.71 4.83
N LEU A 405 -3.20 8.04 5.03
CA LEU A 405 -1.95 8.67 5.48
C LEU A 405 -1.40 9.63 4.42
N ASP A 406 -1.41 9.24 3.14
CA ASP A 406 -0.98 10.09 2.02
C ASP A 406 -1.73 11.41 1.99
N ASN A 407 -3.04 11.39 2.28
CA ASN A 407 -3.85 12.61 2.35
C ASN A 407 -3.46 13.56 3.51
N GLN A 408 -2.67 13.11 4.49
CA GLN A 408 -2.08 13.95 5.55
C GLN A 408 -0.77 14.60 5.08
N PHE A 409 0.05 13.90 4.30
CA PHE A 409 1.31 14.41 3.75
C PHE A 409 1.11 15.27 2.47
N ALA A 410 0.13 14.91 1.65
CA ALA A 410 -0.27 15.53 0.39
C ALA A 410 -1.80 15.49 0.27
N THR A 411 -2.48 16.52 0.78
CA THR A 411 -3.94 16.58 0.73
C THR A 411 -4.44 16.77 -0.71
N LYS A 412 -5.44 15.99 -1.15
CA LYS A 412 -6.03 16.14 -2.49
C LYS A 412 -6.53 17.56 -2.80
N LYS A 413 -6.82 18.37 -1.76
CA LYS A 413 -7.31 19.75 -1.87
C LYS A 413 -6.26 20.76 -2.38
N ILE A 414 -4.98 20.40 -2.44
CA ILE A 414 -3.89 21.28 -2.83
C ILE A 414 -3.14 20.64 -4.00
N TYR A 415 -2.83 21.43 -5.03
CA TYR A 415 -1.96 20.99 -6.11
C TYR A 415 -0.50 20.92 -5.64
N TYR A 416 0.17 19.80 -5.92
CA TYR A 416 1.59 19.61 -5.67
C TYR A 416 2.34 19.35 -6.98
N PRO A 417 3.43 20.09 -7.29
CA PRO A 417 4.31 19.75 -8.39
C PRO A 417 4.91 18.34 -8.23
N TYR A 418 5.18 17.66 -9.33
CA TYR A 418 5.62 16.25 -9.38
C TYR A 418 6.66 15.87 -8.30
N HIS A 419 7.79 16.58 -8.22
CA HIS A 419 8.84 16.28 -7.23
C HIS A 419 8.40 16.55 -5.77
N SER A 420 7.51 17.52 -5.54
CA SER A 420 6.96 17.80 -4.21
C SER A 420 5.98 16.71 -3.77
N LEU A 421 5.12 16.24 -4.67
CA LEU A 421 4.24 15.09 -4.42
C LEU A 421 5.08 13.83 -4.15
N MET A 422 6.10 13.58 -4.96
CA MET A 422 7.03 12.45 -4.81
C MET A 422 7.69 12.42 -3.43
N ALA A 423 8.33 13.52 -3.01
CA ALA A 423 8.96 13.62 -1.70
C ALA A 423 7.95 13.38 -0.56
N ARG A 424 6.74 13.94 -0.65
CA ARG A 424 5.67 13.78 0.35
C ARG A 424 5.18 12.34 0.45
N LEU A 425 4.94 11.68 -0.67
CA LEU A 425 4.49 10.29 -0.70
C LEU A 425 5.60 9.33 -0.25
N PHE A 426 6.86 9.59 -0.57
CA PHE A 426 7.98 8.80 -0.03
C PHE A 426 8.17 8.98 1.48
N CYS A 427 7.95 10.18 2.03
CA CYS A 427 7.86 10.39 3.48
C CYS A 427 6.69 9.62 4.10
N SER A 428 5.53 9.58 3.44
CA SER A 428 4.38 8.77 3.84
C SER A 428 4.67 7.27 3.80
N ASN A 429 5.41 6.77 2.79
CA ASN A 429 5.86 5.38 2.71
C ASN A 429 6.75 5.01 3.91
N MET A 430 7.75 5.85 4.21
CA MET A 430 8.63 5.62 5.37
C MET A 430 7.85 5.67 6.69
N HIS A 431 6.93 6.63 6.84
CA HIS A 431 6.06 6.71 8.02
C HIS A 431 5.18 5.46 8.17
N PHE A 432 4.57 4.99 7.08
CA PHE A 432 3.75 3.78 7.07
C PHE A 432 4.58 2.55 7.45
N ASN A 433 5.74 2.35 6.82
CA ASN A 433 6.60 1.20 7.08
C ASN A 433 7.15 1.19 8.51
N GLU A 434 7.36 2.36 9.12
CA GLU A 434 7.75 2.46 10.54
C GLU A 434 6.57 2.18 11.50
N ASN A 435 5.32 2.46 11.10
CA ASN A 435 4.18 2.55 12.03
C ASN A 435 2.98 1.60 11.76
N SER A 436 2.95 0.85 10.65
CA SER A 436 1.86 -0.05 10.28
C SER A 436 1.73 -1.22 11.27
N GLN A 437 2.87 -1.83 11.61
CA GLN A 437 3.01 -3.01 12.47
C GLN A 437 3.25 -2.70 13.97
N ARG A 438 2.88 -1.50 14.45
CA ARG A 438 2.96 -1.18 15.90
C ARG A 438 2.18 -2.17 16.73
N LYS A 439 2.78 -2.63 17.84
CA LYS A 439 2.18 -3.60 18.76
C LYS A 439 0.99 -2.97 19.49
N GLN A 440 0.18 -3.82 20.10
CA GLN A 440 -0.88 -3.38 21.01
C GLN A 440 -0.23 -2.78 22.27
N ALA A 441 -0.63 -1.56 22.63
CA ALA A 441 -0.18 -0.87 23.82
C ALA A 441 -0.64 -1.63 25.06
N LYS A 442 0.23 -1.71 26.07
CA LYS A 442 -0.05 -2.36 27.36
C LYS A 442 -0.25 -1.33 28.48
N THR A 443 -0.94 -1.72 29.54
CA THR A 443 -1.01 -0.97 30.80
C THR A 443 0.34 -1.08 31.55
N LYS A 444 0.49 -0.34 32.65
CA LYS A 444 1.67 -0.50 33.54
C LYS A 444 1.76 -1.90 34.16
N GLU A 445 0.63 -2.60 34.25
CA GLU A 445 0.51 -3.98 34.74
C GLU A 445 0.70 -5.03 33.62
N GLY A 446 0.92 -4.62 32.37
CA GLY A 446 1.20 -5.51 31.24
C GLY A 446 -0.04 -5.98 30.44
N GLU A 447 -1.24 -5.55 30.83
CA GLU A 447 -2.51 -5.90 30.20
C GLU A 447 -2.72 -5.16 28.87
N ASP A 448 -3.32 -5.82 27.88
CA ASP A 448 -3.55 -5.25 26.55
C ASP A 448 -4.64 -4.16 26.58
N ARG A 449 -4.35 -2.99 26.01
CA ARG A 449 -5.27 -1.83 26.02
C ARG A 449 -6.23 -1.84 24.84
N TRP A 450 -7.48 -1.48 25.12
CA TRP A 450 -8.58 -1.41 24.16
C TRP A 450 -9.29 -0.06 24.25
N VAL A 451 -9.87 0.37 23.13
CA VAL A 451 -10.78 1.52 23.06
C VAL A 451 -12.11 1.09 22.44
N VAL A 452 -13.22 1.49 23.07
CA VAL A 452 -14.55 1.28 22.50
C VAL A 452 -14.78 2.33 21.43
N ILE A 453 -15.03 1.87 20.20
CA ILE A 453 -15.35 2.74 19.06
C ILE A 453 -16.75 2.45 18.54
N TYR A 454 -17.31 3.43 17.83
CA TYR A 454 -18.60 3.34 17.16
C TYR A 454 -18.38 3.54 15.66
N PRO A 455 -18.20 2.45 14.87
CA PRO A 455 -17.87 2.55 13.44
C PRO A 455 -18.95 3.28 12.65
N LYS A 456 -18.53 4.07 11.66
CA LYS A 456 -19.45 4.78 10.75
C LYS A 456 -20.21 3.78 9.89
N ALA A 457 -19.61 2.64 9.54
CA ALA A 457 -20.27 1.54 8.85
C ALA A 457 -21.52 0.98 9.58
N HIS A 458 -21.63 1.21 10.90
CA HIS A 458 -22.79 0.84 11.72
C HIS A 458 -23.63 2.04 12.17
N LYS A 459 -23.36 3.26 11.67
CA LYS A 459 -24.05 4.51 12.04
C LYS A 459 -24.10 4.76 13.57
N GLY A 460 -23.13 4.22 14.31
CA GLY A 460 -23.12 4.28 15.78
C GLY A 460 -24.06 3.31 16.51
N GLU A 461 -24.82 2.47 15.80
CA GLU A 461 -25.76 1.50 16.41
C GLU A 461 -25.05 0.32 17.11
N LYS A 462 -23.77 0.08 16.79
CA LYS A 462 -22.94 -0.98 17.38
C LYS A 462 -21.58 -0.44 17.79
N SER A 463 -21.15 -0.78 18.99
CA SER A 463 -19.78 -0.56 19.45
C SER A 463 -18.88 -1.76 19.10
N ILE A 464 -17.60 -1.50 18.91
CA ILE A 464 -16.55 -2.52 18.71
C ILE A 464 -15.35 -2.15 19.59
N ALA A 465 -14.71 -3.13 20.22
CA ALA A 465 -13.44 -2.94 20.89
C ALA A 465 -12.29 -2.94 19.87
N ARG A 466 -11.59 -1.81 19.72
CA ARG A 466 -10.39 -1.68 18.88
C ARG A 466 -9.14 -1.75 19.76
N LYS A 467 -8.13 -2.50 19.32
CA LYS A 467 -6.80 -2.55 19.94
C LYS A 467 -6.17 -1.16 19.92
N ILE A 468 -5.75 -0.63 21.07
CA ILE A 468 -4.94 0.60 21.09
C ILE A 468 -3.51 0.19 20.72
N LYS A 469 -2.93 0.77 19.65
CA LYS A 469 -1.52 0.55 19.30
C LYS A 469 -0.60 1.43 20.14
N GLU A 470 0.66 1.03 20.30
CA GLU A 470 1.74 1.86 20.87
C GLU A 470 1.86 3.22 20.15
N GLU A 471 2.51 4.21 20.77
CA GLU A 471 2.69 5.53 20.14
C GLU A 471 3.48 5.45 18.83
N ALA A 472 3.20 6.37 17.91
CA ALA A 472 3.89 6.42 16.62
C ALA A 472 5.32 6.92 16.77
N THR A 473 6.27 6.32 16.05
CA THR A 473 7.66 6.78 16.00
C THR A 473 7.96 7.47 14.66
N TYR A 474 8.89 8.43 14.72
CA TYR A 474 9.19 9.36 13.62
C TYR A 474 10.68 9.34 13.24
N ARG A 475 11.34 8.18 13.34
CA ARG A 475 12.79 8.05 13.08
C ARG A 475 13.13 8.41 11.63
N HIS A 476 12.26 8.09 10.68
CA HIS A 476 12.38 8.53 9.28
C HIS A 476 12.55 10.05 9.13
N GLY A 477 11.94 10.86 10.00
CA GLY A 477 12.08 12.31 9.98
C GLY A 477 13.52 12.78 10.19
N SER A 478 14.30 12.08 11.02
CA SER A 478 15.72 12.38 11.21
C SER A 478 16.54 12.09 9.95
N THR A 479 16.25 10.98 9.26
CA THR A 479 16.89 10.61 7.99
C THR A 479 16.65 11.67 6.92
N VAL A 480 15.41 12.11 6.73
CA VAL A 480 15.04 13.14 5.74
C VAL A 480 15.78 14.45 6.02
N LEU A 481 15.76 14.93 7.27
CA LEU A 481 16.44 16.16 7.66
C LEU A 481 17.98 16.09 7.51
N THR A 482 18.60 14.92 7.67
CA THR A 482 20.04 14.76 7.44
C THR A 482 20.44 14.76 5.96
N VAL A 483 19.55 14.36 5.04
CA VAL A 483 19.85 14.34 3.60
C VAL A 483 19.73 15.74 3.00
N ASP A 484 18.72 16.52 3.39
CA ASP A 484 18.47 17.86 2.83
C ASP A 484 19.64 18.85 3.09
N ILE A 485 20.31 18.72 4.25
CA ILE A 485 21.48 19.54 4.61
C ILE A 485 22.72 19.21 3.75
N GLY A 486 22.76 18.01 3.14
CA GLY A 486 23.88 17.58 2.29
C GLY A 486 23.77 17.97 0.82
N CYS A 487 22.55 18.25 0.31
CA CYS A 487 22.32 18.60 -1.11
C CYS A 487 22.28 20.10 -1.40
N TRP A 488 22.38 20.96 -0.37
CA TRP A 488 22.40 22.43 -0.49
C TRP A 488 23.72 23.04 -0.01
N ARG A 489 24.86 22.41 -0.33
CA ARG A 489 26.21 22.94 -0.14
C ARG A 489 27.10 22.71 -1.35
#